data_AF-A0A7Y0QMY8-F1
#
_entry.id   AF-A0A7Y0QMY8-F1
#
_cell.length_a   1.000
_cell.length_b   1.000
_cell.length_c   1.000
_cell.angle_alpha   90.00
_cell.angle_beta   90.00
_cell.angle_gamma   90.00
#
_symmetry.space_group_name_H-M   'P 1'
#
loop_
_entity.id
_entity.type
_entity.pdbx_description
1 polymer ?
#
loop_
_entity_poly.entity_id
_entity_poly.type
_entity_poly.pdbx_seq_one_letter_code
_entity_poly.pdbx_strand_id
1 'polypeptide(L)'
;MSTGHVVLLGESIFDNKAYVGRGPDVVNQLRDELPPTWQATLLAVDGDVISGVPRQLRCLPRDATHLVISAGGNDALGFAYLLQSPARSEAEVDLRLICNQDGDYANAIEPSVQGGAKIARAVAAVVGLRQDSPASIVIASDRDS
;
A
#
# COMPACT_ATOMS: atom_id res chain seq x y z
N MET A 1 -12.92 18.70 -9.88
CA MET A 1 -11.73 18.00 -9.36
C MET A 1 -12.24 16.81 -8.57
N SER A 2 -11.77 15.61 -8.88
CA SER A 2 -12.14 14.40 -8.14
C SER A 2 -11.54 14.45 -6.73
N THR A 3 -12.27 13.96 -5.75
CA THR A 3 -11.79 13.72 -4.38
C THR A 3 -11.55 12.22 -4.23
N GLY A 4 -10.42 11.82 -3.66
CA GLY A 4 -10.11 10.43 -3.38
C GLY A 4 -9.56 10.24 -1.98
N HIS A 5 -9.82 9.07 -1.40
CA HIS A 5 -9.27 8.68 -0.11
C HIS A 5 -8.65 7.29 -0.27
N VAL A 6 -7.32 7.24 -0.24
CA VAL A 6 -6.53 6.02 -0.32
C VAL A 6 -6.29 5.49 1.09
N VAL A 7 -6.59 4.22 1.32
CA VAL A 7 -6.31 3.57 2.61
C VAL A 7 -5.29 2.46 2.40
N LEU A 8 -4.15 2.57 3.09
CA LEU A 8 -3.07 1.59 3.09
C LEU A 8 -3.30 0.55 4.19
N LEU A 9 -3.31 -0.72 3.82
CA LEU A 9 -3.58 -1.89 4.66
C LEU A 9 -2.45 -2.91 4.51
N GLY A 10 -2.28 -3.76 5.51
CA GLY A 10 -1.27 -4.82 5.50
C GLY A 10 -0.23 -4.61 6.59
N GLU A 11 1.04 -4.64 6.19
CA GLU A 11 2.20 -4.87 7.06
C GLU A 11 3.24 -3.74 6.99
N SER A 12 4.42 -4.01 7.54
CA SER A 12 5.63 -3.17 7.64
C SER A 12 6.06 -2.44 6.36
N ILE A 13 5.72 -2.94 5.16
CA ILE A 13 5.94 -2.23 3.90
C ILE A 13 5.29 -0.84 3.90
N PHE A 14 4.08 -0.71 4.45
CA PHE A 14 3.39 0.58 4.57
C PHE A 14 3.58 1.23 5.94
N ASP A 15 3.60 0.44 7.03
CA ASP A 15 3.93 0.93 8.37
C ASP A 15 5.44 0.95 8.61
N ASN A 16 6.18 1.65 7.73
CA ASN A 16 7.64 1.55 7.70
C ASN A 16 8.36 2.63 8.53
N LYS A 17 7.65 3.37 9.40
CA LYS A 17 8.22 4.55 10.07
C LYS A 17 9.43 4.20 10.94
N ALA A 18 9.45 3.02 11.53
CA ALA A 18 10.57 2.53 12.34
C ALA A 18 11.89 2.39 11.55
N TYR A 19 11.81 2.23 10.23
CA TYR A 19 12.95 1.87 9.36
C TYR A 19 13.56 3.07 8.62
N VAL A 20 12.87 4.21 8.59
CA VAL A 20 13.30 5.42 7.85
C VAL A 20 13.92 6.49 8.74
N GLY A 21 14.01 6.26 10.06
CA GLY A 21 14.51 7.22 11.03
C GLY A 21 13.78 8.57 10.94
N ARG A 22 14.53 9.64 10.66
CA ARG A 22 13.96 11.00 10.50
C ARG A 22 13.30 11.25 9.14
N GLY A 23 13.48 10.35 8.17
CA GLY A 23 12.87 10.47 6.85
C GLY A 23 11.35 10.24 6.86
N PRO A 24 10.66 10.57 5.75
CA PRO A 24 9.24 10.29 5.62
C PRO A 24 9.01 8.79 5.38
N ASP A 25 7.94 8.25 5.97
CA ASP A 25 7.44 6.90 5.72
C ASP A 25 6.62 6.86 4.40
N VAL A 26 6.18 5.67 3.99
CA VAL A 26 5.44 5.51 2.72
C VAL A 26 4.15 6.33 2.70
N VAL A 27 3.38 6.36 3.79
CA VAL A 27 2.09 7.09 3.79
C VAL A 27 2.30 8.60 3.63
N ASN A 28 3.32 9.18 4.25
CA ASN A 28 3.62 10.60 4.09
C ASN A 28 4.13 10.91 2.69
N GLN A 29 4.99 10.05 2.14
CA GLN A 29 5.43 10.20 0.74
C GLN A 29 4.27 10.06 -0.25
N LEU A 30 3.31 9.17 0.01
CA LEU A 30 2.11 9.06 -0.81
C LEU A 30 1.24 10.32 -0.75
N ARG A 31 1.07 10.92 0.43
CA ARG A 31 0.33 12.19 0.57
C ARG A 31 0.96 13.31 -0.27
N ASP A 32 2.28 13.34 -0.37
CA ASP A 32 3.00 14.33 -1.18
C ASP A 32 2.85 14.08 -2.70
N GLU A 33 2.64 12.82 -3.12
CA GLU A 33 2.45 12.44 -4.53
C GLU A 33 0.97 12.55 -4.99
N LEU A 34 0.01 12.53 -4.06
CA LEU A 34 -1.42 12.61 -4.37
C LEU A 34 -1.88 14.05 -4.67
N PRO A 35 -2.97 14.24 -5.45
CA PRO A 35 -3.56 15.55 -5.65
C PRO A 35 -3.96 16.21 -4.31
N PRO A 36 -3.95 17.55 -4.18
CA PRO A 36 -4.28 18.23 -2.92
C PRO A 36 -5.70 17.97 -2.39
N THR A 37 -6.62 17.53 -3.25
CA THR A 37 -7.99 17.16 -2.89
C THR A 37 -8.12 15.71 -2.42
N TRP A 38 -7.03 14.96 -2.43
CA TRP A 38 -6.97 13.55 -2.05
C TRP A 38 -6.36 13.38 -0.66
N GLN A 39 -6.77 12.31 0.01
CA GLN A 39 -6.31 11.93 1.34
C GLN A 39 -5.67 10.54 1.32
N ALA A 40 -4.75 10.31 2.24
CA ALA A 40 -4.16 8.99 2.48
C ALA A 40 -4.19 8.65 3.97
N THR A 41 -4.75 7.48 4.32
CA THR A 41 -4.81 6.95 5.68
C THR A 41 -4.02 5.65 5.77
N LEU A 42 -3.20 5.51 6.80
CA LEU A 42 -2.47 4.29 7.12
C LEU A 42 -3.26 3.50 8.16
N LEU A 43 -3.66 2.28 7.81
CA LEU A 43 -4.23 1.28 8.72
C LEU A 43 -3.37 0.00 8.78
N ALA A 44 -2.35 -0.11 7.94
CA ALA A 44 -1.34 -1.16 8.04
C ALA A 44 -0.64 -1.09 9.40
N VAL A 45 -0.20 -2.24 9.89
CA VAL A 45 0.43 -2.37 11.21
C VAL A 45 1.69 -3.21 11.05
N ASP A 46 2.81 -2.67 11.51
CA ASP A 46 4.09 -3.38 11.56
C ASP A 46 4.00 -4.63 12.47
N GLY A 47 4.60 -5.74 12.01
CA GLY A 47 4.50 -7.05 12.65
C GLY A 47 3.13 -7.74 12.55
N ASP A 48 2.14 -7.12 11.89
CA ASP A 48 0.85 -7.75 11.64
C ASP A 48 0.96 -8.67 10.43
N VAL A 49 0.83 -9.98 10.66
CA VAL A 49 0.66 -10.94 9.58
C VAL A 49 -0.74 -10.81 8.97
N ILE A 50 -0.95 -11.35 7.78
CA ILE A 50 -2.17 -11.19 6.96
C ILE A 50 -3.50 -11.48 7.69
N SER A 51 -3.49 -12.32 8.74
CA SER A 51 -4.66 -12.51 9.62
C SER A 51 -5.15 -11.23 10.32
N GLY A 52 -4.33 -10.18 10.37
CA GLY A 52 -4.65 -8.88 10.93
C GLY A 52 -5.49 -7.97 10.02
N VAL A 53 -5.49 -8.19 8.70
CA VAL A 53 -6.21 -7.30 7.76
C VAL A 53 -7.72 -7.25 8.00
N PRO A 54 -8.44 -8.34 8.34
CA PRO A 54 -9.84 -8.25 8.75
C PRO A 54 -10.09 -7.30 9.93
N ARG A 55 -9.13 -7.15 10.85
CA ARG A 55 -9.20 -6.16 11.93
C ARG A 55 -9.02 -4.74 11.39
N GLN A 56 -8.07 -4.54 10.50
CA GLN A 56 -7.81 -3.23 9.88
C GLN A 56 -9.02 -2.77 9.05
N LEU A 57 -9.68 -3.68 8.33
CA LEU A 57 -10.90 -3.39 7.56
C LEU A 57 -12.06 -2.89 8.42
N ARG A 58 -12.14 -3.28 9.70
CA ARG A 58 -13.15 -2.76 10.64
C ARG A 58 -12.93 -1.29 11.01
N CYS A 59 -11.73 -0.77 10.78
CA CYS A 59 -11.35 0.62 11.05
C CYS A 59 -11.40 1.50 9.80
N LEU A 60 -11.95 1.00 8.68
CA LEU A 60 -12.02 1.77 7.45
C LEU A 60 -12.80 3.09 7.63
N PRO A 61 -12.23 4.22 7.19
CA PRO A 61 -12.98 5.46 7.03
C PRO A 61 -14.17 5.24 6.08
N ARG A 62 -15.32 5.85 6.39
CA ARG A 62 -16.54 5.72 5.57
C ARG A 62 -16.40 6.33 4.18
N ASP A 63 -15.47 7.26 4.03
CA ASP A 63 -15.16 7.97 2.79
C ASP A 63 -14.00 7.34 2.02
N ALA A 64 -13.52 6.16 2.42
CA ALA A 64 -12.50 5.41 1.69
C ALA A 64 -12.99 5.10 0.26
N THR A 65 -12.20 5.52 -0.73
CA THR A 65 -12.51 5.26 -2.15
C THR A 65 -11.57 4.23 -2.77
N HIS A 66 -10.33 4.14 -2.28
CA HIS A 66 -9.34 3.18 -2.77
C HIS A 66 -8.71 2.42 -1.61
N LEU A 67 -8.58 1.11 -1.76
CA LEU A 67 -7.86 0.26 -0.81
C LEU A 67 -6.56 -0.20 -1.46
N VAL A 68 -5.45 -0.07 -0.75
CA VAL A 68 -4.15 -0.60 -1.18
C VAL A 68 -3.67 -1.54 -0.11
N ILE A 69 -3.46 -2.80 -0.49
CA ILE A 69 -3.15 -3.88 0.45
C ILE A 69 -1.78 -4.41 0.12
N SER A 70 -0.86 -4.32 1.07
CA SER A 70 0.42 -5.01 0.97
C SER A 70 0.29 -6.40 1.58
N ALA A 71 0.76 -7.39 0.84
CA ALA A 71 0.82 -8.79 1.25
C ALA A 71 2.16 -9.40 0.82
N GLY A 72 2.84 -10.11 1.72
CA GLY A 72 4.06 -10.86 1.40
C GLY A 72 3.76 -12.26 0.86
N GLY A 73 4.61 -12.74 -0.05
CA GLY A 73 4.69 -14.16 -0.47
C GLY A 73 3.40 -14.78 -1.06
N ASN A 74 3.27 -16.11 -0.94
CA ASN A 74 2.11 -16.89 -1.41
C ASN A 74 0.78 -16.52 -0.72
N ASP A 75 0.80 -15.63 0.27
CA ASP A 75 -0.34 -15.25 1.07
C ASP A 75 -1.22 -14.17 0.39
N ALA A 76 -0.80 -13.63 -0.77
CA ALA A 76 -1.68 -12.88 -1.66
C ALA A 76 -2.96 -13.67 -2.02
N LEU A 77 -2.88 -15.01 -2.06
CA LEU A 77 -4.03 -15.92 -2.24
C LEU A 77 -5.05 -15.84 -1.08
N GLY A 78 -4.61 -15.48 0.14
CA GLY A 78 -5.47 -15.30 1.30
C GLY A 78 -6.46 -14.13 1.16
N PHE A 79 -6.21 -13.23 0.20
CA PHE A 79 -7.08 -12.09 -0.13
C PHE A 79 -8.03 -12.37 -1.29
N ALA A 80 -8.13 -13.61 -1.78
CA ALA A 80 -9.05 -13.97 -2.86
C ALA A 80 -10.51 -13.59 -2.58
N TYR A 81 -10.92 -13.49 -1.30
CA TYR A 81 -12.26 -13.02 -0.94
C TYR A 81 -12.45 -11.50 -1.15
N LEU A 82 -11.39 -10.70 -1.03
CA LEU A 82 -11.42 -9.27 -1.40
C LEU A 82 -11.51 -9.12 -2.93
N LEU A 83 -10.89 -10.04 -3.69
CA LEU A 83 -11.09 -10.13 -5.14
C LEU A 83 -12.53 -10.50 -5.53
N GLN A 84 -13.28 -11.14 -4.63
CA GLN A 84 -14.69 -11.52 -4.80
C GLN A 84 -15.68 -10.47 -4.26
N SER A 85 -15.19 -9.42 -3.62
CA SER A 85 -15.98 -8.26 -3.21
C SER A 85 -16.41 -7.45 -4.45
N PRO A 86 -17.55 -6.73 -4.45
CA PRO A 86 -18.02 -5.95 -5.61
C PRO A 86 -17.00 -4.91 -6.12
N ALA A 87 -16.07 -4.48 -5.25
CA ALA A 87 -14.86 -3.78 -5.66
C ALA A 87 -13.85 -4.82 -6.17
N ARG A 88 -13.92 -5.14 -7.47
CA ARG A 88 -12.91 -5.99 -8.12
C ARG A 88 -11.52 -5.43 -7.78
N SER A 89 -10.55 -6.27 -7.46
CA SER A 89 -9.17 -5.80 -7.53
C SER A 89 -8.83 -5.61 -8.99
N GLU A 90 -8.40 -4.40 -9.34
CA GLU A 90 -8.23 -4.01 -10.73
C GLU A 90 -6.78 -3.70 -11.09
N ALA A 91 -5.86 -3.76 -10.13
CA ALA A 91 -4.43 -3.60 -10.36
C ALA A 91 -3.58 -4.31 -9.31
N GLU A 92 -2.44 -4.79 -9.77
CA GLU A 92 -1.39 -5.40 -8.98
C GLU A 92 -0.08 -4.63 -9.22
N VAL A 93 0.67 -4.41 -8.14
CA VAL A 93 2.02 -3.83 -8.18
C VAL A 93 2.99 -4.80 -7.53
N ASP A 94 3.97 -5.28 -8.30
CA ASP A 94 5.03 -6.16 -7.79
C ASP A 94 6.21 -5.31 -7.29
N LEU A 95 6.55 -5.44 -6.00
CA LEU A 95 7.65 -4.70 -5.40
C LEU A 95 9.01 -5.02 -6.02
N ARG A 96 9.22 -6.22 -6.58
CA ARG A 96 10.48 -6.58 -7.25
C ARG A 96 10.76 -5.72 -8.48
N LEU A 97 9.70 -5.22 -9.13
CA LEU A 97 9.83 -4.40 -10.32
C LEU A 97 10.13 -2.94 -9.97
N ILE A 98 9.62 -2.46 -8.83
CA ILE A 98 9.77 -1.05 -8.42
C ILE A 98 10.96 -0.86 -7.46
N CYS A 99 11.11 -1.71 -6.45
CA CYS A 99 12.20 -1.70 -5.48
C CYS A 99 13.24 -2.73 -5.90
N ASN A 100 14.01 -2.38 -6.93
CA ASN A 100 14.97 -3.24 -7.62
C ASN A 100 16.45 -2.88 -7.34
N GLN A 101 16.70 -1.98 -6.38
CA GLN A 101 18.03 -1.58 -5.94
C GLN A 101 18.18 -1.86 -4.45
N ASP A 102 19.41 -2.20 -4.01
CA ASP A 102 19.68 -2.45 -2.59
C ASP A 102 19.30 -1.25 -1.71
N GLY A 103 19.55 -0.02 -2.18
CA GLY A 103 19.18 1.20 -1.48
C GLY A 103 17.67 1.46 -1.35
N ASP A 104 16.82 0.69 -2.04
CA ASP A 104 15.36 0.77 -1.87
C ASP A 104 14.90 0.17 -0.55
N TYR A 105 15.73 -0.66 0.10
CA TYR A 105 15.39 -1.31 1.37
C TYR A 105 16.28 -0.78 2.49
N ALA A 106 15.68 -0.56 3.66
CA ALA A 106 16.42 -0.19 4.86
C ALA A 106 17.11 -1.42 5.49
N ASN A 107 16.57 -2.59 5.21
CA ASN A 107 17.01 -3.90 5.68
C ASN A 107 16.61 -4.98 4.64
N ALA A 108 16.22 -6.18 5.07
CA ALA A 108 15.94 -7.29 4.15
C ALA A 108 14.66 -7.10 3.31
N ILE A 109 13.60 -6.55 3.89
CA ILE A 109 12.27 -6.45 3.24
C ILE A 109 11.60 -5.09 3.42
N GLU A 110 11.91 -4.34 4.47
CA GLU A 110 11.26 -3.07 4.76
C GLU A 110 11.87 -1.92 3.95
N PRO A 111 11.02 -1.06 3.34
CA PRO A 111 11.50 -0.04 2.41
C PRO A 111 12.22 1.08 3.14
N SER A 112 13.31 1.54 2.52
CA SER A 112 13.99 2.78 2.89
C SER A 112 13.16 4.01 2.49
N VAL A 113 13.67 5.21 2.75
CA VAL A 113 13.09 6.44 2.21
C VAL A 113 13.02 6.37 0.68
N GLN A 114 14.07 5.86 0.02
CA GLN A 114 14.13 5.74 -1.43
C GLN A 114 13.09 4.74 -1.95
N GLY A 115 13.00 3.54 -1.35
CA GLY A 115 11.99 2.56 -1.74
C GLY A 115 10.58 3.05 -1.49
N GLY A 116 10.35 3.72 -0.36
CA GLY A 116 9.07 4.34 -0.04
C GLY A 116 8.62 5.35 -1.09
N ALA A 117 9.54 6.13 -1.67
CA ALA A 117 9.23 7.07 -2.74
C ALA A 117 8.77 6.36 -4.01
N LYS A 118 9.41 5.24 -4.35
CA LYS A 118 9.03 4.42 -5.51
C LYS A 118 7.67 3.77 -5.31
N ILE A 119 7.40 3.25 -4.11
CA ILE A 119 6.09 2.67 -3.74
C ILE A 119 5.00 3.75 -3.81
N ALA A 120 5.22 4.91 -3.19
CA ALA A 120 4.27 6.03 -3.18
C ALA A 120 3.89 6.47 -4.60
N ARG A 121 4.87 6.63 -5.49
CA ARG A 121 4.64 6.98 -6.90
C ARG A 121 3.86 5.92 -7.66
N ALA A 122 4.20 4.64 -7.46
CA ALA A 122 3.50 3.54 -8.10
C ALA A 122 2.02 3.51 -7.67
N VAL A 123 1.76 3.65 -6.36
CA VAL A 123 0.39 3.73 -5.84
C VAL A 123 -0.35 4.93 -6.42
N ALA A 124 0.24 6.13 -6.35
CA ALA A 124 -0.37 7.36 -6.86
C ALA A 124 -0.70 7.26 -8.36
N ALA A 125 0.19 6.68 -9.17
CA ALA A 125 -0.05 6.44 -10.58
C ALA A 125 -1.24 5.51 -10.82
N VAL A 126 -1.31 4.37 -10.10
CA VAL A 126 -2.38 3.39 -10.29
C VAL A 126 -3.74 3.91 -9.85
N VAL A 127 -3.83 4.57 -8.68
CA VAL A 127 -5.11 5.19 -8.23
C VAL A 127 -5.48 6.39 -9.10
N GLY A 128 -4.49 7.13 -9.60
CA GLY A 128 -4.68 8.26 -10.49
C GLY A 128 -5.25 7.87 -11.85
N LEU A 129 -4.96 6.67 -12.36
CA LEU A 129 -5.60 6.13 -13.56
C LEU A 129 -7.07 5.73 -13.35
N ARG A 130 -7.55 5.68 -12.09
CA ARG A 130 -8.87 5.16 -11.70
C ARG A 130 -9.75 6.16 -10.94
N GLN A 131 -9.58 7.46 -11.18
CA GLN A 131 -10.20 8.51 -10.34
C GLN A 131 -11.72 8.43 -10.17
N ASP A 132 -12.45 7.81 -11.10
CA ASP A 132 -13.91 7.76 -11.12
C ASP A 132 -14.50 6.42 -10.63
N SER A 133 -13.69 5.49 -10.10
CA SER A 133 -14.21 4.18 -9.64
C SER A 133 -13.49 3.67 -8.39
N PRO A 134 -14.23 3.17 -7.38
CA PRO A 134 -13.60 2.56 -6.22
C PRO A 134 -12.79 1.34 -6.65
N ALA A 135 -11.52 1.31 -6.27
CA ALA A 135 -10.58 0.28 -6.71
C ALA A 135 -9.80 -0.31 -5.54
N SER A 136 -9.55 -1.61 -5.62
CA SER A 136 -8.63 -2.30 -4.72
C SER A 136 -7.33 -2.62 -5.46
N ILE A 137 -6.20 -2.17 -4.91
CA ILE A 137 -4.85 -2.43 -5.43
C ILE A 137 -4.16 -3.40 -4.48
N VAL A 138 -3.57 -4.45 -5.03
CA VAL A 138 -2.73 -5.36 -4.26
C VAL A 138 -1.27 -5.06 -4.59
N ILE A 139 -0.46 -4.90 -3.55
CA ILE A 139 0.99 -4.80 -3.65
C ILE A 139 1.57 -6.10 -3.11
N ALA A 140 2.18 -6.88 -3.99
CA ALA A 140 2.85 -8.10 -3.61
C ALA A 140 4.35 -7.83 -3.42
N SER A 141 4.89 -8.28 -2.29
CA SER A 141 6.34 -8.40 -2.11
C SER A 141 6.73 -9.87 -2.18
N ASP A 142 7.74 -10.16 -3.00
CA ASP A 142 8.33 -11.48 -3.05
C ASP A 142 9.85 -11.30 -3.07
N ARG A 143 10.49 -11.55 -1.94
CA ARG A 143 11.86 -12.04 -1.94
C ARG A 143 11.76 -13.44 -1.37
N ASP A 144 12.14 -14.44 -2.17
CA ASP A 144 12.31 -15.81 -1.72
C ASP A 144 12.89 -15.81 -0.29
N SER A 145 12.08 -16.31 0.63
CA SER A 145 12.36 -16.53 2.05
C SER A 145 13.64 -17.34 2.28
#